data_AF-A0A4W5MLH5-F1
#
_entry.id   AF-A0A4W5MLH5-F1
#
_cell.length_a   1.000
_cell.length_b   1.000
_cell.length_c   1.000
_cell.angle_alpha   90.00
_cell.angle_beta   90.00
_cell.angle_gamma   90.00
#
_symmetry.space_group_name_H-M   'P 1'
#
loop_
_entity.id
_entity.type
_entity.pdbx_description
1 polymer ?
#
loop_
_entity_poly.entity_id
_entity_poly.type
_entity_poly.pdbx_seq_one_letter_code
_entity_poly.pdbx_strand_id
1 'polypeptide(L)'
;MSQRLKQSNTQLGDDIEKLKEDLNIQSVRRLQQEETVSLTLNFFLITFSCVLIRKSPIVWWGPHPLPLFPQLVQEAEGWGERMSELEEEMRMCESSYTGMLQDATNKDERIKVCVHITALAKTTYRKMSKTNICVPYNHQRQRIQKLIHAAKMNADLKSVDEDKDRVFAKLADEVKAKEDLQEGIKKLENEKASLQTDSEMYTGQVQKLQQKLQIMTEMYQENELKLHRMLTVEERERLQKDEKLTKADKSITLAVEELNSYRQRAQDLEDELEKTNQAYKTQITSQEKKAHNNWLAARGADRDLAEVKRENAHLRQKLTDTQFKLDVVEKDPYTLDNMDRPLFRGERSPYGPSPLHRPASENRAFLSPPTLMDGPPRLSPNFPPMGPGGRVSRGLLDPPGGVDSDRSGGPHSDSGSISPTWERDRRGPPIHPPGTVTTTRYRPPYDLWQQGFCFSHPIPFGPVEAAEGRTAHNNGWNGANGMELNT
;
A
#
# COMPACT_ATOMS: atom_id res chain seq x y z
N MET A 1 51.54 -24.01 49.99
CA MET A 1 50.49 -24.49 49.06
C MET A 1 49.15 -23.78 49.25
N SER A 2 48.53 -23.80 50.45
CA SER A 2 47.18 -23.22 50.70
C SER A 2 46.93 -21.82 50.11
N GLN A 3 47.89 -20.89 50.23
CA GLN A 3 47.74 -19.53 49.70
C GLN A 3 47.63 -19.45 48.17
N ARG A 4 48.36 -20.30 47.42
CA ARG A 4 48.23 -20.40 45.96
C ARG A 4 46.89 -21.00 45.54
N LEU A 5 46.37 -21.98 46.30
CA LEU A 5 45.04 -22.55 46.05
C LEU A 5 43.93 -21.51 46.28
N LYS A 6 44.05 -20.66 47.32
CA LYS A 6 43.12 -19.55 47.53
C LYS A 6 43.15 -18.55 46.37
N GLN A 7 44.33 -18.13 45.92
CA GLN A 7 44.48 -17.23 44.76
C GLN A 7 43.96 -17.86 43.45
N SER A 8 44.19 -19.16 43.24
CA SER A 8 43.67 -19.86 42.07
C SER A 8 42.15 -19.97 42.09
N ASN A 9 41.53 -20.17 43.27
CA ASN A 9 40.07 -20.23 43.40
C ASN A 9 39.40 -18.86 43.27
N THR A 10 40.03 -17.76 43.72
CA THR A 10 39.51 -16.42 43.47
C THR A 10 39.58 -16.09 41.98
N GLN A 11 40.72 -16.35 41.33
CA GLN A 11 40.86 -16.15 39.88
C GLN A 11 39.82 -16.97 39.09
N LEU A 12 39.59 -18.23 39.46
CA LEU A 12 38.57 -19.06 38.81
C LEU A 12 37.15 -18.50 39.02
N GLY A 13 36.88 -17.90 40.19
CA GLY A 13 35.62 -17.22 40.48
C GLY A 13 35.40 -16.00 39.59
N ASP A 14 36.42 -15.14 39.50
CA ASP A 14 36.41 -13.93 38.66
C ASP A 14 36.25 -14.29 37.17
N ASP A 15 36.96 -15.34 36.70
CA ASP A 15 36.85 -15.85 35.34
C ASP A 15 35.45 -16.44 35.05
N ILE A 16 34.81 -17.11 36.04
CA ILE A 16 33.44 -17.62 35.93
C ILE A 16 32.42 -16.48 35.89
N GLU A 17 32.56 -15.43 36.71
CA GLU A 17 31.67 -14.26 36.65
C GLU A 17 31.80 -13.53 35.32
N LYS A 18 33.03 -13.34 34.83
CA LYS A 18 33.27 -12.75 33.52
C LYS A 18 32.65 -13.57 32.38
N LEU A 19 32.78 -14.90 32.41
CA LEU A 19 32.14 -15.78 31.43
C LEU A 19 30.60 -15.74 31.50
N LYS A 20 30.01 -15.56 32.68
CA LYS A 20 28.55 -15.35 32.82
C LYS A 20 28.11 -14.02 32.20
N GLU A 21 28.87 -12.95 32.43
CA GLU A 21 28.57 -11.63 31.86
C GLU A 21 28.69 -11.64 30.33
N ASP A 22 29.76 -12.22 29.78
CA ASP A 22 29.95 -12.40 28.34
C ASP A 22 28.84 -13.27 27.71
N LEU A 23 28.39 -14.34 28.40
CA LEU A 23 27.28 -15.18 27.96
C LEU A 23 25.95 -14.41 27.95
N ASN A 24 25.70 -13.59 28.97
CA ASN A 24 24.50 -12.77 29.10
C ASN A 24 24.46 -11.69 27.99
N ILE A 25 25.59 -11.00 27.76
CA ILE A 25 25.75 -10.04 26.67
C ILE A 25 25.54 -10.71 25.30
N GLN A 26 26.04 -11.94 25.09
CA GLN A 26 25.74 -12.70 23.86
C GLN A 26 24.25 -13.05 23.74
N SER A 27 23.60 -13.45 24.83
CA SER A 27 22.17 -13.79 24.85
C SER A 27 21.31 -12.60 24.43
N VAL A 28 21.54 -11.42 25.04
CA VAL A 28 20.84 -10.17 24.70
C VAL A 28 21.06 -9.79 23.23
N ARG A 29 22.29 -9.90 22.72
CA ARG A 29 22.57 -9.62 21.29
C ARG A 29 21.85 -10.58 20.34
N ARG A 30 21.73 -11.86 20.68
CA ARG A 30 20.97 -12.83 19.86
C ARG A 30 19.48 -12.53 19.86
N LEU A 31 18.88 -12.27 21.02
CA LEU A 31 17.46 -11.89 21.12
C LEU A 31 17.15 -10.63 20.28
N GLN A 32 18.00 -9.61 20.34
CA GLN A 32 17.80 -8.40 19.54
C GLN A 32 18.06 -8.62 18.03
N GLN A 33 18.92 -9.57 17.67
CA GLN A 33 19.09 -10.02 16.29
C GLN A 33 17.87 -10.82 15.79
N GLU A 34 17.26 -11.66 16.64
CA GLU A 34 16.03 -12.39 16.34
C GLU A 34 14.83 -11.45 16.20
N GLU A 35 14.68 -10.43 17.05
CA GLU A 35 13.64 -9.41 16.93
C GLU A 35 13.79 -8.59 15.64
N THR A 36 15.00 -8.17 15.28
CA THR A 36 15.25 -7.40 14.05
C THR A 36 15.04 -8.25 12.79
N VAL A 37 15.41 -9.53 12.80
CA VAL A 37 15.07 -10.47 11.71
C VAL A 37 13.56 -10.73 11.65
N SER A 38 12.87 -10.86 12.78
CA SER A 38 11.42 -11.02 12.84
C SER A 38 10.69 -9.79 12.29
N LEU A 39 11.09 -8.57 12.68
CA LEU A 39 10.49 -7.33 12.19
C LEU A 39 10.73 -7.12 10.69
N THR A 40 11.93 -7.45 10.19
CA THR A 40 12.24 -7.34 8.75
C THR A 40 11.50 -8.39 7.92
N LEU A 41 11.39 -9.64 8.40
CA LEU A 41 10.57 -10.67 7.78
C LEU A 41 9.08 -10.28 7.79
N ASN A 42 8.54 -9.77 8.90
CA ASN A 42 7.16 -9.30 8.97
C ASN A 42 6.91 -8.13 8.01
N PHE A 43 7.83 -7.15 7.92
CA PHE A 43 7.74 -6.08 6.94
C PHE A 43 7.78 -6.61 5.49
N PHE A 44 8.64 -7.58 5.20
CA PHE A 44 8.72 -8.22 3.88
C PHE A 44 7.45 -9.04 3.56
N LEU A 45 6.91 -9.78 4.53
CA LEU A 45 5.65 -10.54 4.37
C LEU A 45 4.45 -9.61 4.20
N ILE A 46 4.37 -8.49 4.93
CA ILE A 46 3.31 -7.49 4.78
C ILE A 46 3.42 -6.81 3.41
N THR A 47 4.60 -6.33 3.03
CA THR A 47 4.80 -5.69 1.71
C THR A 47 4.56 -6.65 0.56
N PHE A 48 5.05 -7.89 0.63
CA PHE A 48 4.78 -8.94 -0.34
C PHE A 48 3.29 -9.28 -0.40
N SER A 49 2.61 -9.45 0.74
CA SER A 49 1.16 -9.70 0.79
C SER A 49 0.37 -8.53 0.20
N CYS A 50 0.71 -7.28 0.53
CA CYS A 50 0.08 -6.10 -0.07
C CYS A 50 0.31 -6.02 -1.58
N VAL A 51 1.48 -6.40 -2.09
CA VAL A 51 1.75 -6.49 -3.54
C VAL A 51 0.97 -7.63 -4.19
N LEU A 52 0.89 -8.79 -3.54
CA LEU A 52 0.19 -9.98 -4.05
C LEU A 52 -1.32 -9.77 -4.09
N ILE A 53 -1.91 -9.23 -3.02
CA ILE A 53 -3.33 -8.84 -2.92
C ILE A 53 -3.66 -7.78 -3.99
N ARG A 54 -2.75 -6.84 -4.25
CA ARG A 54 -2.94 -5.77 -5.26
C ARG A 54 -2.70 -6.25 -6.70
N LYS A 55 -2.01 -7.39 -6.91
CA LYS A 55 -1.78 -7.99 -8.24
C LYS A 55 -2.69 -9.18 -8.58
N SER A 56 -3.33 -9.85 -7.61
CA SER A 56 -4.13 -11.05 -7.89
C SER A 56 -5.25 -11.30 -6.86
N PRO A 57 -6.41 -10.63 -6.99
CA PRO A 57 -7.58 -10.89 -6.14
C PRO A 57 -8.30 -12.24 -6.40
N ILE A 58 -7.87 -13.02 -7.40
CA ILE A 58 -8.68 -14.09 -8.03
C ILE A 58 -8.17 -15.51 -7.73
N VAL A 59 -6.90 -15.69 -7.35
CA VAL A 59 -6.23 -17.02 -7.40
C VAL A 59 -6.34 -17.82 -6.10
N TRP A 60 -6.66 -17.20 -4.95
CA TRP A 60 -6.46 -17.82 -3.62
C TRP A 60 -7.73 -18.29 -2.89
N TRP A 61 -8.87 -18.40 -3.57
CA TRP A 61 -10.08 -19.09 -3.04
C TRP A 61 -10.67 -20.04 -4.09
N GLY A 62 -10.00 -21.18 -4.28
CA GLY A 62 -10.49 -22.32 -5.05
C GLY A 62 -10.42 -23.61 -4.23
N PRO A 63 -11.54 -24.22 -3.82
CA PRO A 63 -11.56 -25.43 -2.98
C PRO A 63 -11.41 -26.71 -3.84
N HIS A 64 -10.37 -26.78 -4.67
CA HIS A 64 -10.15 -27.92 -5.56
C HIS A 64 -8.66 -28.33 -5.61
N PRO A 65 -8.27 -29.41 -4.91
CA PRO A 65 -7.17 -30.25 -5.37
C PRO A 65 -7.46 -30.67 -6.81
N LEU A 66 -6.46 -30.65 -7.69
CA LEU A 66 -6.65 -31.00 -9.10
C LEU A 66 -7.22 -32.42 -9.23
N PRO A 67 -8.36 -32.63 -9.92
CA PRO A 67 -9.05 -33.93 -9.98
C PRO A 67 -8.24 -35.02 -10.71
N LEU A 68 -7.10 -34.66 -11.31
CA LEU A 68 -6.21 -35.56 -12.03
C LEU A 68 -5.41 -36.50 -11.10
N PHE A 69 -5.11 -36.08 -9.86
CA PHE A 69 -4.24 -36.85 -8.97
C PHE A 69 -4.88 -38.17 -8.47
N PRO A 70 -6.15 -38.19 -7.99
CA PRO A 70 -6.81 -39.44 -7.62
C PRO A 70 -6.99 -40.39 -8.81
N GLN A 71 -7.28 -39.84 -9.99
CA GLN A 71 -7.50 -40.62 -11.21
C GLN A 71 -6.21 -41.33 -11.68
N LEU A 72 -5.06 -40.66 -11.58
CA LEU A 72 -3.76 -41.26 -11.94
C LEU A 72 -3.33 -42.36 -10.96
N VAL A 73 -3.70 -42.26 -9.68
CA VAL A 73 -3.45 -43.31 -8.67
C VAL A 73 -4.31 -44.54 -8.96
N GLN A 74 -5.60 -44.36 -9.20
CA GLN A 74 -6.52 -45.45 -9.54
C GLN A 74 -6.12 -46.16 -10.84
N GLU A 75 -5.63 -45.41 -11.84
CA GLU A 75 -5.11 -46.00 -13.08
C GLU A 75 -3.84 -46.82 -12.83
N ALA A 76 -2.91 -46.33 -12.00
CA ALA A 76 -1.70 -47.06 -11.63
C ALA A 76 -1.99 -48.37 -10.86
N GLU A 77 -2.98 -48.36 -9.96
CA GLU A 77 -3.47 -49.57 -9.27
C GLU A 77 -4.01 -50.60 -10.27
N GLY A 78 -4.85 -50.17 -11.23
CA GLY A 78 -5.38 -51.03 -12.30
C GLY A 78 -4.35 -51.49 -13.35
N TRP A 79 -3.17 -50.85 -13.45
CA TRP A 79 -2.02 -51.40 -14.17
C TRP A 79 -1.28 -52.46 -13.32
N GLY A 80 -1.20 -52.28 -12.00
CA GLY A 80 -0.63 -53.25 -11.08
C GLY A 80 -1.37 -54.58 -11.06
N GLU A 81 -2.71 -54.56 -10.99
CA GLU A 81 -3.54 -55.77 -11.02
C GLU A 81 -3.35 -56.57 -12.32
N ARG A 82 -3.38 -55.91 -13.48
CA ARG A 82 -3.15 -56.56 -14.79
C ARG A 82 -1.75 -57.13 -14.95
N MET A 83 -0.73 -56.49 -14.36
CA MET A 83 0.62 -57.05 -14.31
C MET A 83 0.67 -58.33 -13.46
N SER A 84 0.03 -58.34 -12.29
CA SER A 84 -0.05 -59.53 -11.43
C SER A 84 -0.81 -60.69 -12.08
N GLU A 85 -1.89 -60.41 -12.82
CA GLU A 85 -2.64 -61.42 -13.58
C GLU A 85 -1.78 -62.04 -14.71
N LEU A 86 -1.05 -61.21 -15.46
CA LEU A 86 -0.12 -61.68 -16.50
C LEU A 86 1.07 -62.49 -15.94
N GLU A 87 1.60 -62.10 -14.78
CA GLU A 87 2.64 -62.86 -14.08
C GLU A 87 2.14 -64.24 -13.62
N GLU A 88 0.90 -64.33 -13.14
CA GLU A 88 0.27 -65.60 -12.75
C GLU A 88 -0.01 -66.51 -13.95
N GLU A 89 -0.53 -65.98 -15.06
CA GLU A 89 -0.70 -66.72 -16.31
C GLU A 89 0.64 -67.24 -16.88
N MET A 90 1.69 -66.41 -16.84
CA MET A 90 3.05 -66.82 -17.21
C MET A 90 3.55 -67.97 -16.33
N ARG A 91 3.38 -67.87 -15.01
CA ARG A 91 3.74 -68.92 -14.03
C ARG A 91 2.96 -70.22 -14.26
N MET A 92 1.69 -70.14 -14.63
CA MET A 92 0.85 -71.29 -14.97
C MET A 92 1.28 -71.95 -16.29
N CYS A 93 1.67 -71.15 -17.29
CA CYS A 93 2.23 -71.64 -18.55
C CYS A 93 3.57 -72.37 -18.34
N GLU A 94 4.49 -71.82 -17.53
CA GLU A 94 5.76 -72.47 -17.16
C GLU A 94 5.54 -73.80 -16.41
N SER A 95 4.59 -73.83 -15.47
CA SER A 95 4.19 -75.04 -14.75
C SER A 95 3.66 -76.13 -15.70
N SER A 96 2.80 -75.75 -16.66
CA SER A 96 2.31 -76.65 -17.70
C SER A 96 3.43 -77.18 -18.61
N TYR A 97 4.33 -76.29 -19.05
CA TYR A 97 5.48 -76.64 -19.89
C TYR A 97 6.43 -77.64 -19.21
N THR A 98 6.79 -77.39 -17.95
CA THR A 98 7.64 -78.31 -17.17
C THR A 98 6.95 -79.65 -16.92
N GLY A 99 5.64 -79.65 -16.66
CA GLY A 99 4.83 -80.88 -16.58
C GLY A 99 4.88 -81.70 -17.88
N MET A 100 4.66 -81.07 -19.04
CA MET A 100 4.76 -81.75 -20.34
C MET A 100 6.16 -82.29 -20.63
N LEU A 101 7.21 -81.57 -20.22
CA LEU A 101 8.61 -81.99 -20.41
C LEU A 101 8.91 -83.26 -19.62
N GLN A 102 8.45 -83.34 -18.36
CA GLN A 102 8.58 -84.55 -17.53
C GLN A 102 7.78 -85.72 -18.12
N ASP A 103 6.60 -85.44 -18.70
CA ASP A 103 5.76 -86.46 -19.33
C ASP A 103 6.38 -87.00 -20.63
N ALA A 104 7.14 -86.16 -21.36
CA ALA A 104 7.93 -86.56 -22.52
C ALA A 104 9.11 -87.45 -22.13
N THR A 105 9.86 -87.12 -21.07
CA THR A 105 10.96 -87.99 -20.58
C THR A 105 10.44 -89.34 -20.09
N ASN A 106 9.31 -89.35 -19.36
CA ASN A 106 8.65 -90.59 -18.92
C ASN A 106 8.21 -91.48 -20.11
N LYS A 107 7.73 -90.88 -21.21
CA LYS A 107 7.34 -91.60 -22.43
C LYS A 107 8.56 -92.15 -23.18
N ASP A 108 9.65 -91.39 -23.26
CA ASP A 108 10.91 -91.83 -23.88
C ASP A 108 11.53 -93.04 -23.17
N GLU A 109 11.51 -93.08 -21.83
CA GLU A 109 11.91 -94.26 -21.05
C GLU A 109 11.06 -95.49 -21.37
N ARG A 110 9.73 -95.33 -21.47
CA ARG A 110 8.82 -96.42 -21.86
C ARG A 110 9.06 -96.91 -23.29
N ILE A 111 9.42 -96.01 -24.21
CA ILE A 111 9.79 -96.36 -25.59
C ILE A 111 11.09 -97.17 -25.60
N LYS A 112 12.13 -96.78 -24.85
CA LYS A 112 13.39 -97.54 -24.73
C LYS A 112 13.15 -98.99 -24.28
N VAL A 113 12.28 -99.19 -23.28
CA VAL A 113 11.89 -100.53 -22.80
C VAL A 113 11.14 -101.32 -23.89
N CYS A 114 10.19 -100.69 -24.60
CA CYS A 114 9.42 -101.36 -25.65
C CYS A 114 10.28 -101.77 -26.87
N VAL A 115 11.25 -100.93 -27.27
CA VAL A 115 12.22 -101.24 -28.32
C VAL A 115 13.08 -102.44 -27.93
N HIS A 116 13.54 -102.51 -26.68
CA HIS A 116 14.32 -103.64 -26.16
C HIS A 116 13.52 -104.96 -26.22
N ILE A 117 12.25 -104.96 -25.78
CA ILE A 117 11.36 -106.12 -25.85
C ILE A 117 11.11 -106.55 -27.32
N THR A 118 10.91 -105.59 -28.21
CA THR A 118 10.66 -105.86 -29.64
C THR A 118 11.89 -106.44 -30.35
N ALA A 119 13.10 -106.02 -29.95
CA ALA A 119 14.35 -106.61 -30.46
C ALA A 119 14.46 -108.10 -30.09
N LEU A 120 14.13 -108.46 -28.84
CA LEU A 120 14.08 -109.86 -28.39
C LEU A 120 13.06 -110.66 -29.23
N ALA A 121 11.84 -110.15 -29.41
CA ALA A 121 10.80 -110.81 -30.20
C ALA A 121 11.15 -111.01 -31.69
N LYS A 122 11.94 -110.12 -32.32
CA LYS A 122 12.35 -110.29 -33.72
C LYS A 122 13.39 -111.40 -33.93
N THR A 123 14.13 -111.80 -32.90
CA THR A 123 15.10 -112.91 -33.01
C THR A 123 14.44 -114.28 -33.09
N THR A 124 13.19 -114.44 -32.65
CA THR A 124 12.52 -115.75 -32.56
C THR A 124 11.73 -116.16 -33.82
N TYR A 125 11.31 -115.21 -34.67
CA TYR A 125 10.38 -115.47 -35.79
C TYR A 125 11.00 -115.74 -37.17
N ARG A 126 12.33 -115.80 -37.31
CA ARG A 126 13.01 -115.93 -38.64
C ARG A 126 13.19 -117.38 -39.13
N LYS A 127 12.22 -118.28 -38.94
CA LYS A 127 12.25 -119.67 -39.47
C LYS A 127 10.88 -120.13 -39.98
N MET A 128 10.89 -120.79 -41.16
CA MET A 128 9.75 -121.36 -41.92
C MET A 128 8.85 -120.33 -42.66
N SER A 129 8.26 -120.57 -43.85
CA SER A 129 8.47 -121.55 -44.94
C SER A 129 7.73 -121.06 -46.23
N LYS A 130 7.99 -121.62 -47.43
CA LYS A 130 7.26 -121.33 -48.70
C LYS A 130 7.29 -122.52 -49.69
N THR A 131 6.18 -122.81 -50.39
CA THR A 131 6.08 -123.61 -51.66
C THR A 131 4.80 -123.26 -52.46
N ASN A 132 4.72 -123.62 -53.76
CA ASN A 132 3.86 -122.98 -54.80
C ASN A 132 3.58 -123.92 -56.03
N ILE A 133 2.46 -123.78 -56.78
CA ILE A 133 2.08 -124.56 -58.02
C ILE A 133 1.26 -123.70 -59.05
N CYS A 134 1.22 -124.06 -60.36
CA CYS A 134 0.93 -123.20 -61.55
C CYS A 134 -0.04 -123.79 -62.64
N VAL A 135 -0.66 -122.97 -63.52
CA VAL A 135 -1.54 -123.33 -64.69
C VAL A 135 -1.44 -122.29 -65.89
N PRO A 136 -2.11 -122.38 -67.09
CA PRO A 136 -1.48 -122.35 -68.43
C PRO A 136 -1.54 -121.01 -69.26
N TYR A 137 -0.94 -120.99 -70.47
CA TYR A 137 -0.07 -119.88 -70.92
C TYR A 137 -0.52 -118.88 -72.04
N ASN A 138 -1.33 -119.25 -73.06
CA ASN A 138 -1.44 -118.42 -74.30
C ASN A 138 -2.66 -117.47 -74.43
N HIS A 139 -3.91 -117.92 -74.22
CA HIS A 139 -5.05 -116.99 -74.13
C HIS A 139 -4.90 -116.05 -72.91
N GLN A 140 -4.26 -116.58 -71.87
CA GLN A 140 -3.70 -115.86 -70.73
C GLN A 140 -2.86 -114.66 -71.17
N ARG A 141 -1.93 -114.82 -72.13
CA ARG A 141 -0.96 -113.79 -72.54
C ARG A 141 -1.61 -112.55 -73.17
N GLN A 142 -2.59 -112.69 -74.06
CA GLN A 142 -3.30 -111.53 -74.62
C GLN A 142 -4.22 -110.84 -73.60
N ARG A 143 -4.88 -111.62 -72.72
CA ARG A 143 -5.62 -111.06 -71.57
C ARG A 143 -4.68 -110.29 -70.63
N ILE A 144 -3.51 -110.85 -70.33
CA ILE A 144 -2.44 -110.21 -69.54
C ILE A 144 -1.97 -108.91 -70.20
N GLN A 145 -1.74 -108.87 -71.52
CA GLN A 145 -1.33 -107.63 -72.20
C GLN A 145 -2.40 -106.53 -72.10
N LYS A 146 -3.68 -106.86 -72.26
CA LYS A 146 -4.78 -105.91 -72.06
C LYS A 146 -4.91 -105.46 -70.60
N LEU A 147 -4.73 -106.38 -69.64
CA LEU A 147 -4.71 -106.06 -68.20
C LEU A 147 -3.50 -105.19 -67.82
N ILE A 148 -2.32 -105.43 -68.38
CA ILE A 148 -1.12 -104.58 -68.17
C ILE A 148 -1.37 -103.18 -68.74
N HIS A 149 -1.97 -103.07 -69.93
CA HIS A 149 -2.33 -101.76 -70.51
C HIS A 149 -3.34 -101.03 -69.63
N ALA A 150 -4.41 -101.71 -69.18
CA ALA A 150 -5.40 -101.14 -68.27
C ALA A 150 -4.79 -100.78 -66.90
N ALA A 151 -3.86 -101.58 -66.37
CA ALA A 151 -3.16 -101.31 -65.13
C ALA A 151 -2.21 -100.11 -65.23
N LYS A 152 -1.51 -99.95 -66.37
CA LYS A 152 -0.72 -98.74 -66.69
C LYS A 152 -1.62 -97.52 -66.75
N MET A 153 -2.69 -97.56 -67.56
CA MET A 153 -3.63 -96.43 -67.62
C MET A 153 -4.26 -96.09 -66.27
N ASN A 154 -4.57 -97.09 -65.43
CA ASN A 154 -5.06 -96.85 -64.07
C ASN A 154 -3.98 -96.28 -63.14
N ALA A 155 -2.70 -96.60 -63.34
CA ALA A 155 -1.61 -96.01 -62.57
C ALA A 155 -1.36 -94.56 -62.99
N ASP A 156 -1.34 -94.29 -64.30
CA ASP A 156 -1.21 -92.94 -64.86
C ASP A 156 -2.39 -92.06 -64.44
N LEU A 157 -3.62 -92.57 -64.51
CA LEU A 157 -4.83 -91.86 -64.07
C LEU A 157 -4.81 -91.57 -62.57
N LYS A 158 -4.37 -92.52 -61.73
CA LYS A 158 -4.18 -92.27 -60.29
C LYS A 158 -3.12 -91.24 -60.01
N SER A 159 -1.99 -91.27 -60.71
CA SER A 159 -0.96 -90.22 -60.58
C SER A 159 -1.56 -88.86 -60.93
N VAL A 160 -2.30 -88.74 -62.04
CA VAL A 160 -2.95 -87.49 -62.43
C VAL A 160 -3.99 -87.03 -61.40
N ASP A 161 -4.75 -87.95 -60.79
CA ASP A 161 -5.67 -87.62 -59.69
C ASP A 161 -4.93 -87.11 -58.44
N GLU A 162 -3.83 -87.75 -58.04
CA GLU A 162 -2.98 -87.30 -56.92
C GLU A 162 -2.29 -85.96 -57.23
N ASP A 163 -1.83 -85.73 -58.47
CA ASP A 163 -1.28 -84.45 -58.95
C ASP A 163 -2.34 -83.34 -58.89
N LYS A 164 -3.56 -83.64 -59.34
CA LYS A 164 -4.73 -82.76 -59.27
C LYS A 164 -5.06 -82.40 -57.82
N ASP A 165 -5.09 -83.38 -56.90
CA ASP A 165 -5.35 -83.13 -55.47
C ASP A 165 -4.22 -82.29 -54.83
N ARG A 166 -2.95 -82.52 -55.19
CA ARG A 166 -1.81 -81.68 -54.76
C ARG A 166 -1.89 -80.25 -55.28
N VAL A 167 -2.38 -80.03 -56.50
CA VAL A 167 -2.61 -78.69 -57.06
C VAL A 167 -3.78 -78.00 -56.36
N PHE A 168 -4.87 -78.71 -56.06
CA PHE A 168 -5.98 -78.14 -55.28
C PHE A 168 -5.58 -77.74 -53.86
N ALA A 169 -4.76 -78.55 -53.17
CA ALA A 169 -4.23 -78.18 -51.86
C ALA A 169 -3.42 -76.88 -51.90
N LYS A 170 -2.46 -76.78 -52.84
CA LYS A 170 -1.68 -75.54 -53.04
C LYS A 170 -2.55 -74.34 -53.39
N LEU A 171 -3.57 -74.52 -54.25
CA LEU A 171 -4.49 -73.45 -54.59
C LEU A 171 -5.28 -72.97 -53.36
N ALA A 172 -5.68 -73.88 -52.46
CA ALA A 172 -6.34 -73.52 -51.21
C ALA A 172 -5.41 -72.73 -50.28
N ASP A 173 -4.14 -73.15 -50.15
CA ASP A 173 -3.13 -72.43 -49.35
C ASP A 173 -2.87 -71.01 -49.90
N GLU A 174 -2.73 -70.86 -51.22
CA GLU A 174 -2.55 -69.56 -51.90
C GLU A 174 -3.79 -68.66 -51.80
N VAL A 175 -5.01 -69.23 -51.89
CA VAL A 175 -6.26 -68.49 -51.66
C VAL A 175 -6.32 -67.99 -50.22
N LYS A 176 -5.98 -68.82 -49.24
CA LYS A 176 -5.93 -68.42 -47.83
C LYS A 176 -4.89 -67.33 -47.59
N ALA A 177 -3.67 -67.50 -48.10
CA ALA A 177 -2.62 -66.48 -47.98
C ALA A 177 -3.04 -65.14 -48.60
N LYS A 178 -3.76 -65.16 -49.73
CA LYS A 178 -4.37 -63.97 -50.34
C LYS A 178 -5.46 -63.36 -49.44
N GLU A 179 -6.32 -64.16 -48.82
CA GLU A 179 -7.36 -63.68 -47.90
C GLU A 179 -6.74 -63.02 -46.65
N ASP A 180 -5.75 -63.66 -46.03
CA ASP A 180 -4.99 -63.13 -44.90
C ASP A 180 -4.32 -61.79 -45.25
N LEU A 181 -3.70 -61.68 -46.44
CA LEU A 181 -3.11 -60.42 -46.95
C LEU A 181 -4.18 -59.35 -47.23
N GLN A 182 -5.35 -59.73 -47.75
CA GLN A 182 -6.46 -58.80 -47.97
C GLN A 182 -7.07 -58.29 -46.65
N GLU A 183 -7.10 -59.10 -45.60
CA GLU A 183 -7.48 -58.67 -44.26
C GLU A 183 -6.43 -57.71 -43.67
N GLY A 184 -5.15 -58.02 -43.83
CA GLY A 184 -4.04 -57.14 -43.44
C GLY A 184 -4.11 -55.76 -44.11
N ILE A 185 -4.39 -55.70 -45.42
CA ILE A 185 -4.61 -54.44 -46.14
C ILE A 185 -5.77 -53.65 -45.54
N LYS A 186 -6.93 -54.28 -45.32
CA LYS A 186 -8.11 -53.61 -44.72
C LYS A 186 -7.83 -53.06 -43.32
N LYS A 187 -7.07 -53.79 -42.50
CA LYS A 187 -6.64 -53.33 -41.16
C LYS A 187 -5.79 -52.06 -41.26
N LEU A 188 -4.77 -52.07 -42.12
CA LEU A 188 -3.91 -50.90 -42.37
C LEU A 188 -4.67 -49.71 -42.99
N GLU A 189 -5.67 -49.96 -43.84
CA GLU A 189 -6.54 -48.91 -44.39
C GLU A 189 -7.42 -48.26 -43.30
N ASN A 190 -7.97 -49.06 -42.39
CA ASN A 190 -8.74 -48.57 -41.24
C ASN A 190 -7.85 -47.79 -40.26
N GLU A 191 -6.65 -48.29 -39.93
CA GLU A 191 -5.67 -47.59 -39.08
C GLU A 191 -5.21 -46.27 -39.70
N LYS A 192 -4.98 -46.25 -41.02
CA LYS A 192 -4.69 -45.01 -41.75
C LYS A 192 -5.84 -44.00 -41.64
N ALA A 193 -7.09 -44.47 -41.78
CA ALA A 193 -8.26 -43.60 -41.67
C ALA A 193 -8.42 -43.03 -40.25
N SER A 194 -8.23 -43.84 -39.19
CA SER A 194 -8.31 -43.37 -37.81
C SER A 194 -7.19 -42.37 -37.47
N LEU A 195 -5.94 -42.67 -37.86
CA LEU A 195 -4.81 -41.76 -37.67
C LEU A 195 -4.99 -40.45 -38.45
N GLN A 196 -5.65 -40.49 -39.62
CA GLN A 196 -5.98 -39.28 -40.36
C GLN A 196 -7.04 -38.45 -39.62
N THR A 197 -8.12 -39.06 -39.11
CA THR A 197 -9.13 -38.33 -38.31
C THR A 197 -8.55 -37.75 -37.03
N ASP A 198 -7.65 -38.46 -36.36
CA ASP A 198 -6.96 -37.96 -35.17
C ASP A 198 -6.05 -36.77 -35.51
N SER A 199 -5.31 -36.83 -36.62
CA SER A 199 -4.51 -35.71 -37.13
C SER A 199 -5.35 -34.46 -37.45
N GLU A 200 -6.51 -34.64 -38.09
CA GLU A 200 -7.48 -33.57 -38.37
C GLU A 200 -8.06 -32.98 -37.05
N MET A 201 -8.32 -33.82 -36.05
CA MET A 201 -8.75 -33.38 -34.71
C MET A 201 -7.67 -32.61 -33.96
N TYR A 202 -6.42 -33.08 -33.94
CA TYR A 202 -5.30 -32.40 -33.26
C TYR A 202 -4.94 -31.08 -33.94
N THR A 203 -4.92 -31.02 -35.28
CA THR A 203 -4.70 -29.75 -36.00
C THR A 203 -5.79 -28.73 -35.69
N GLY A 204 -7.06 -29.15 -35.61
CA GLY A 204 -8.16 -28.31 -35.14
C GLY A 204 -8.01 -27.83 -33.68
N GLN A 205 -7.45 -28.65 -32.79
CA GLN A 205 -7.14 -28.23 -31.41
C GLN A 205 -6.00 -27.21 -31.37
N VAL A 206 -4.92 -27.42 -32.13
CA VAL A 206 -3.80 -26.47 -32.23
C VAL A 206 -4.28 -25.11 -32.74
N GLN A 207 -5.11 -25.07 -33.78
CA GLN A 207 -5.70 -23.82 -34.29
C GLN A 207 -6.54 -23.10 -33.21
N LYS A 208 -7.37 -23.82 -32.45
CA LYS A 208 -8.16 -23.25 -31.35
C LYS A 208 -7.28 -22.69 -30.22
N LEU A 209 -6.17 -23.37 -29.89
CA LEU A 209 -5.21 -22.89 -28.89
C LEU A 209 -4.45 -21.65 -29.39
N GLN A 210 -4.07 -21.63 -30.67
CA GLN A 210 -3.41 -20.49 -31.31
C GLN A 210 -4.31 -19.25 -31.34
N GLN A 211 -5.60 -19.42 -31.66
CA GLN A 211 -6.60 -18.33 -31.57
C GLN A 211 -6.78 -17.82 -30.14
N LYS A 212 -6.87 -18.71 -29.15
CA LYS A 212 -6.94 -18.32 -27.72
C LYS A 212 -5.70 -17.54 -27.29
N LEU A 213 -4.51 -17.96 -27.71
CA LEU A 213 -3.25 -17.26 -27.44
C LEU A 213 -3.23 -15.87 -28.08
N GLN A 214 -3.68 -15.74 -29.33
CA GLN A 214 -3.77 -14.45 -30.02
C GLN A 214 -4.70 -13.48 -29.28
N ILE A 215 -5.96 -13.88 -29.03
CA ILE A 215 -6.95 -13.05 -28.31
C ILE A 215 -6.40 -12.63 -26.93
N MET A 216 -5.78 -13.57 -26.20
CA MET A 216 -5.19 -13.28 -24.89
C MET A 216 -4.04 -12.27 -24.99
N THR A 217 -3.19 -12.39 -26.01
CA THR A 217 -2.05 -11.48 -26.27
C THR A 217 -2.53 -10.07 -26.59
N GLU A 218 -3.52 -9.93 -27.49
CA GLU A 218 -4.14 -8.65 -27.85
C GLU A 218 -4.80 -8.01 -26.62
N MET A 219 -5.55 -8.77 -25.82
CA MET A 219 -6.16 -8.30 -24.57
C MET A 219 -5.12 -7.76 -23.57
N TYR A 220 -3.97 -8.43 -23.41
CA TYR A 220 -2.93 -7.94 -22.50
C TYR A 220 -2.28 -6.65 -23.00
N GLN A 221 -2.00 -6.56 -24.30
CA GLN A 221 -1.45 -5.34 -24.94
C GLN A 221 -2.42 -4.15 -24.82
N GLU A 222 -3.73 -4.36 -25.04
CA GLU A 222 -4.73 -3.32 -24.85
C GLU A 222 -4.84 -2.86 -23.39
N ASN A 223 -4.77 -3.78 -22.43
CA ASN A 223 -4.80 -3.45 -21.01
C ASN A 223 -3.56 -2.65 -20.57
N GLU A 224 -2.37 -3.02 -21.06
CA GLU A 224 -1.12 -2.28 -20.83
C GLU A 224 -1.21 -0.86 -21.41
N LEU A 225 -1.64 -0.71 -22.67
CA LEU A 225 -1.88 0.59 -23.30
C LEU A 225 -2.92 1.43 -22.57
N LYS A 226 -4.00 0.81 -22.08
CA LYS A 226 -5.04 1.49 -21.29
C LYS A 226 -4.48 2.00 -19.96
N LEU A 227 -3.68 1.19 -19.26
CA LEU A 227 -3.04 1.58 -18.00
C LEU A 227 -2.05 2.74 -18.21
N HIS A 228 -1.22 2.68 -19.26
CA HIS A 228 -0.33 3.79 -19.62
C HIS A 228 -1.09 5.08 -19.93
N ARG A 229 -2.19 5.00 -20.70
CA ARG A 229 -3.05 6.17 -20.99
C ARG A 229 -3.62 6.77 -19.71
N MET A 230 -4.14 5.96 -18.79
CA MET A 230 -4.68 6.42 -17.51
C MET A 230 -3.60 7.09 -16.65
N LEU A 231 -2.43 6.44 -16.48
CA LEU A 231 -1.30 6.98 -15.73
C LEU A 231 -0.84 8.34 -16.28
N THR A 232 -0.80 8.49 -17.61
CA THR A 232 -0.41 9.74 -18.27
C THR A 232 -1.43 10.87 -18.04
N VAL A 233 -2.71 10.56 -17.88
CA VAL A 233 -3.74 11.55 -17.54
C VAL A 233 -3.62 11.94 -16.06
N GLU A 234 -3.49 10.96 -15.16
CA GLU A 234 -3.36 11.18 -13.72
C GLU A 234 -2.10 12.02 -13.39
N GLU A 235 -0.98 11.79 -14.05
CA GLU A 235 0.23 12.60 -13.89
C GLU A 235 0.04 14.06 -14.34
N ARG A 236 -0.66 14.29 -15.47
CA ARG A 236 -1.00 15.66 -15.91
C ARG A 236 -1.94 16.36 -14.91
N GLU A 237 -2.90 15.64 -14.37
CA GLU A 237 -3.78 16.17 -13.33
C GLU A 237 -3.04 16.51 -12.04
N ARG A 238 -2.08 15.67 -11.62
CA ARG A 238 -1.20 15.95 -10.48
C ARG A 238 -0.42 17.23 -10.73
N LEU A 239 0.27 17.34 -11.86
CA LEU A 239 1.03 18.53 -12.23
C LEU A 239 0.16 19.80 -12.27
N GLN A 240 -1.09 19.72 -12.79
CA GLN A 240 -2.01 20.86 -12.78
C GLN A 240 -2.45 21.27 -11.36
N LYS A 241 -2.52 20.32 -10.41
CA LYS A 241 -2.80 20.60 -8.99
C LYS A 241 -1.56 21.22 -8.32
N ASP A 242 -0.37 20.69 -8.58
CA ASP A 242 0.92 21.20 -8.10
C ASP A 242 1.18 22.64 -8.61
N GLU A 243 0.84 22.95 -9.86
CA GLU A 243 0.89 24.32 -10.42
C GLU A 243 -0.07 25.30 -9.72
N LYS A 244 -1.23 24.82 -9.24
CA LYS A 244 -2.18 25.66 -8.50
C LYS A 244 -1.69 25.89 -7.06
N LEU A 245 -1.15 24.86 -6.42
CA LEU A 245 -0.53 24.96 -5.10
C LEU A 245 0.65 25.93 -5.11
N THR A 246 1.62 25.76 -6.02
CA THR A 246 2.78 26.67 -6.13
C THR A 246 2.42 28.12 -6.46
N LYS A 247 1.25 28.39 -7.08
CA LYS A 247 0.71 29.76 -7.24
C LYS A 247 0.12 30.29 -5.93
N ALA A 248 -0.60 29.46 -5.18
CA ALA A 248 -1.11 29.80 -3.85
C ALA A 248 0.04 30.05 -2.85
N ASP A 249 1.07 29.21 -2.84
CA ASP A 249 2.26 29.36 -2.00
C ASP A 249 2.95 30.71 -2.24
N LYS A 250 3.14 31.11 -3.51
CA LYS A 250 3.68 32.44 -3.87
C LYS A 250 2.80 33.60 -3.39
N SER A 251 1.47 33.43 -3.42
CA SER A 251 0.54 34.42 -2.88
C SER A 251 0.67 34.53 -1.35
N ILE A 252 0.85 33.39 -0.67
CA ILE A 252 1.06 33.33 0.78
C ILE A 252 2.39 33.97 1.16
N THR A 253 3.49 33.70 0.45
CA THR A 253 4.80 34.32 0.75
C THR A 253 4.74 35.84 0.59
N LEU A 254 4.12 36.35 -0.48
CA LEU A 254 3.94 37.79 -0.69
C LEU A 254 3.09 38.42 0.43
N ALA A 255 1.96 37.80 0.81
CA ALA A 255 1.13 38.29 1.92
C ALA A 255 1.86 38.27 3.28
N VAL A 256 2.76 37.31 3.51
CA VAL A 256 3.62 37.24 4.71
C VAL A 256 4.70 38.32 4.68
N GLU A 257 5.31 38.60 3.53
CA GLU A 257 6.29 39.68 3.33
C GLU A 257 5.65 41.06 3.56
N GLU A 258 4.44 41.29 3.03
CA GLU A 258 3.65 42.49 3.31
C GLU A 258 3.34 42.62 4.80
N LEU A 259 2.81 41.56 5.44
CA LEU A 259 2.50 41.56 6.88
C LEU A 259 3.73 41.88 7.74
N ASN A 260 4.89 41.31 7.41
CA ASN A 260 6.14 41.61 8.10
C ASN A 260 6.57 43.07 7.89
N SER A 261 6.32 43.64 6.70
CA SER A 261 6.57 45.05 6.39
C SER A 261 5.63 46.01 7.14
N TYR A 262 4.40 45.58 7.49
CA TYR A 262 3.52 46.32 8.41
C TYR A 262 3.97 46.18 9.87
N ARG A 263 4.38 44.99 10.30
CA ARG A 263 4.91 44.74 11.65
C ARG A 263 6.15 45.57 11.96
N GLN A 264 7.11 45.63 11.02
CA GLN A 264 8.32 46.44 11.19
C GLN A 264 7.96 47.92 11.40
N ARG A 265 7.08 48.48 10.55
CA ARG A 265 6.64 49.88 10.69
C ARG A 265 5.88 50.15 11.99
N ALA A 266 5.12 49.18 12.50
CA ALA A 266 4.48 49.30 13.82
C ALA A 266 5.54 49.33 14.94
N GLN A 267 6.52 48.43 14.88
CA GLN A 267 7.62 48.38 15.85
C GLN A 267 8.49 49.64 15.81
N ASP A 268 8.80 50.18 14.62
CA ASP A 268 9.57 51.42 14.48
C ASP A 268 8.87 52.61 15.16
N LEU A 269 7.53 52.71 15.02
CA LEU A 269 6.71 53.72 15.69
C LEU A 269 6.58 53.51 17.20
N GLU A 270 6.52 52.25 17.67
CA GLU A 270 6.55 51.91 19.09
C GLU A 270 7.90 52.33 19.72
N ASP A 271 9.02 52.06 19.03
CA ASP A 271 10.36 52.49 19.43
C ASP A 271 10.52 54.01 19.46
N GLU A 272 9.94 54.74 18.50
CA GLU A 272 9.90 56.22 18.54
C GLU A 272 9.06 56.75 19.71
N LEU A 273 7.88 56.16 19.95
CA LEU A 273 7.02 56.55 21.07
C LEU A 273 7.72 56.30 22.41
N GLU A 274 8.38 55.16 22.59
CA GLU A 274 9.09 54.86 23.83
C GLU A 274 10.30 55.79 24.04
N LYS A 275 11.05 56.14 22.98
CA LYS A 275 12.12 57.16 23.04
C LYS A 275 11.58 58.52 23.50
N THR A 276 10.45 58.98 22.96
CA THR A 276 9.85 60.27 23.40
C THR A 276 9.31 60.20 24.82
N ASN A 277 8.72 59.07 25.23
CA ASN A 277 8.25 58.82 26.59
C ASN A 277 9.41 58.86 27.61
N GLN A 278 10.54 58.21 27.31
CA GLN A 278 11.76 58.26 28.11
C GLN A 278 12.36 59.67 28.18
N ALA A 279 12.34 60.42 27.07
CA ALA A 279 12.76 61.82 27.04
C ALA A 279 11.90 62.70 27.98
N TYR A 280 10.57 62.55 27.94
CA TYR A 280 9.67 63.29 28.85
C TYR A 280 9.84 62.89 30.31
N LYS A 281 9.98 61.59 30.64
CA LYS A 281 10.33 61.12 32.00
C LYS A 281 11.63 61.75 32.51
N THR A 282 12.64 61.84 31.64
CA THR A 282 13.93 62.49 31.95
C THR A 282 13.77 64.00 32.14
N GLN A 283 12.93 64.65 31.35
CA GLN A 283 12.61 66.08 31.49
C GLN A 283 11.88 66.36 32.81
N ILE A 284 10.86 65.56 33.17
CA ILE A 284 10.11 65.68 34.42
C ILE A 284 11.06 65.58 35.61
N THR A 285 11.83 64.49 35.71
CA THR A 285 12.79 64.29 36.81
C THR A 285 13.89 65.36 36.88
N SER A 286 14.27 65.95 35.74
CA SER A 286 15.17 67.11 35.68
C SER A 286 14.52 68.38 36.25
N GLN A 287 13.26 68.64 35.94
CA GLN A 287 12.52 69.79 36.48
C GLN A 287 12.17 69.61 37.96
N GLU A 288 11.81 68.41 38.41
CA GLU A 288 11.59 68.08 39.83
C GLU A 288 12.85 68.35 40.66
N LYS A 289 14.03 67.91 40.18
CA LYS A 289 15.33 68.22 40.82
C LYS A 289 15.61 69.73 40.88
N LYS A 290 15.31 70.47 39.80
CA LYS A 290 15.46 71.95 39.79
C LYS A 290 14.52 72.64 40.77
N ALA A 291 13.25 72.22 40.83
CA ALA A 291 12.27 72.75 41.77
C ALA A 291 12.68 72.47 43.23
N HIS A 292 13.17 71.26 43.52
CA HIS A 292 13.71 70.91 44.83
C HIS A 292 14.92 71.78 45.22
N ASN A 293 15.89 71.96 44.30
CA ASN A 293 17.05 72.83 44.53
C ASN A 293 16.65 74.29 44.75
N ASN A 294 15.68 74.81 43.99
CA ASN A 294 15.15 76.17 44.16
C ASN A 294 14.48 76.33 45.54
N TRP A 295 13.67 75.34 45.96
CA TRP A 295 13.06 75.31 47.30
C TRP A 295 14.12 75.30 48.41
N LEU A 296 15.17 74.49 48.28
CA LEU A 296 16.30 74.49 49.23
C LEU A 296 16.99 75.86 49.30
N ALA A 297 17.21 76.51 48.15
CA ALA A 297 17.84 77.84 48.08
C ALA A 297 16.96 78.94 48.71
N ALA A 298 15.65 78.94 48.45
CA ALA A 298 14.69 79.84 49.09
C ALA A 298 14.67 79.66 50.62
N ARG A 299 14.68 78.40 51.09
CA ARG A 299 14.84 78.08 52.52
C ARG A 299 16.19 78.49 53.09
N GLY A 300 17.24 78.57 52.27
CA GLY A 300 18.53 79.18 52.63
C GLY A 300 18.36 80.67 52.93
N ALA A 301 17.89 81.42 51.92
CA ALA A 301 17.67 82.86 52.01
C ALA A 301 16.71 83.27 53.17
N ASP A 302 15.69 82.46 53.48
CA ASP A 302 14.83 82.66 54.66
C ASP A 302 15.61 82.65 55.98
N ARG A 303 16.61 81.75 56.12
CA ARG A 303 17.45 81.65 57.32
C ARG A 303 18.42 82.81 57.40
N ASP A 304 19.06 83.17 56.28
CA ASP A 304 19.99 84.29 56.19
C ASP A 304 19.26 85.62 56.49
N LEU A 305 18.03 85.78 56.00
CA LEU A 305 17.17 86.92 56.34
C LEU A 305 16.78 86.95 57.82
N ALA A 306 16.52 85.79 58.43
CA ALA A 306 16.26 85.69 59.87
C ALA A 306 17.51 86.00 60.71
N GLU A 307 18.70 85.64 60.24
CA GLU A 307 20.00 86.03 60.80
C GLU A 307 20.20 87.54 60.77
N VAL A 308 20.13 88.15 59.59
CA VAL A 308 20.25 89.61 59.41
C VAL A 308 19.21 90.36 60.24
N LYS A 309 17.98 89.85 60.39
CA LYS A 309 16.96 90.42 61.29
C LYS A 309 17.35 90.33 62.77
N ARG A 310 17.89 89.19 63.23
CA ARG A 310 18.42 89.04 64.60
C ARG A 310 19.58 89.98 64.86
N GLU A 311 20.53 90.07 63.93
CA GLU A 311 21.67 90.98 64.02
C GLU A 311 21.24 92.45 64.02
N ASN A 312 20.30 92.84 63.15
CA ASN A 312 19.78 94.20 63.12
C ASN A 312 19.06 94.57 64.42
N ALA A 313 18.27 93.65 64.99
CA ALA A 313 17.66 93.84 66.30
C ALA A 313 18.70 93.97 67.42
N HIS A 314 19.76 93.16 67.40
CA HIS A 314 20.87 93.22 68.35
C HIS A 314 21.67 94.53 68.24
N LEU A 315 21.91 95.03 67.03
CA LEU A 315 22.56 96.33 66.79
C LEU A 315 21.68 97.50 67.23
N ARG A 316 20.35 97.43 67.01
CA ARG A 316 19.39 98.41 67.55
C ARG A 316 19.34 98.42 69.07
N GLN A 317 19.41 97.26 69.72
CA GLN A 317 19.50 97.15 71.17
C GLN A 317 20.79 97.83 71.66
N LYS A 318 21.95 97.45 71.09
CA LYS A 318 23.25 98.07 71.40
C LYS A 318 23.24 99.59 71.24
N LEU A 319 22.64 100.10 70.15
CA LEU A 319 22.51 101.55 69.93
C LEU A 319 21.70 102.21 71.06
N THR A 320 20.56 101.63 71.41
CA THR A 320 19.71 102.09 72.52
C THR A 320 20.46 102.06 73.87
N ASP A 321 21.20 100.99 74.15
CA ASP A 321 22.02 100.85 75.36
C ASP A 321 23.12 101.93 75.41
N THR A 322 23.79 102.20 74.29
CA THR A 322 24.81 103.28 74.22
C THR A 322 24.19 104.66 74.34
N GLN A 323 23.01 104.90 73.75
CA GLN A 323 22.34 106.19 73.86
C GLN A 323 21.83 106.43 75.28
N PHE A 324 21.28 105.42 75.95
CA PHE A 324 20.94 105.50 77.37
C PHE A 324 22.17 105.82 78.26
N LYS A 325 23.34 105.24 77.96
CA LYS A 325 24.59 105.58 78.66
C LYS A 325 25.02 107.03 78.42
N LEU A 326 24.91 107.54 77.18
CA LEU A 326 25.19 108.96 76.89
C LEU A 326 24.21 109.89 77.62
N ASP A 327 22.91 109.59 77.59
CA ASP A 327 21.84 110.31 78.31
C ASP A 327 22.04 110.36 79.84
N VAL A 328 22.75 109.38 80.42
CA VAL A 328 23.11 109.35 81.85
C VAL A 328 24.32 110.24 82.11
N VAL A 329 25.37 110.14 81.28
CA VAL A 329 26.59 110.96 81.37
C VAL A 329 26.31 112.45 81.12
N GLU A 330 25.38 112.78 80.20
CA GLU A 330 24.96 114.15 79.93
C GLU A 330 24.25 114.81 81.15
N LYS A 331 23.50 114.01 81.92
CA LYS A 331 22.72 114.51 83.07
C LYS A 331 23.52 114.60 84.37
N ASP A 332 24.57 113.77 84.54
CA ASP A 332 25.51 113.89 85.66
C ASP A 332 26.95 113.46 85.24
N PRO A 333 27.81 114.44 84.87
CA PRO A 333 29.14 114.18 84.32
C PRO A 333 30.12 113.43 85.24
N TYR A 334 29.80 113.27 86.53
CA TYR A 334 30.68 112.64 87.52
C TYR A 334 30.37 111.16 87.80
N THR A 335 29.38 110.56 87.13
CA THR A 335 28.86 109.21 87.43
C THR A 335 29.59 108.03 86.75
N LEU A 336 30.74 108.28 86.13
CA LEU A 336 31.43 107.34 85.23
C LEU A 336 31.88 106.01 85.88
N ASP A 337 32.13 106.00 87.19
CA ASP A 337 32.87 104.94 87.91
C ASP A 337 32.04 103.67 88.25
N ASN A 338 30.70 103.71 88.16
CA ASN A 338 29.83 102.71 88.79
C ASN A 338 28.92 101.90 87.83
N MET A 339 29.25 101.79 86.54
CA MET A 339 28.35 101.24 85.50
C MET A 339 28.40 99.71 85.28
N ASP A 340 29.17 98.95 86.06
CA ASP A 340 29.31 97.48 85.92
C ASP A 340 28.27 96.65 86.71
N ARG A 341 27.18 97.26 87.21
CA ARG A 341 26.14 96.55 87.99
C ARG A 341 24.76 96.66 87.34
N PRO A 342 24.03 95.54 87.11
CA PRO A 342 22.73 95.58 86.46
C PRO A 342 21.67 96.22 87.37
N LEU A 343 21.27 97.46 87.06
CA LEU A 343 20.20 98.17 87.75
C LEU A 343 18.83 97.64 87.30
N PHE A 344 18.30 96.69 88.08
CA PHE A 344 16.90 96.28 88.03
C PHE A 344 15.97 97.49 88.25
N ARG A 345 15.07 97.75 87.30
CA ARG A 345 13.90 98.62 87.50
C ARG A 345 12.63 97.81 87.23
N GLY A 346 11.98 97.35 88.30
CA GLY A 346 10.63 96.78 88.25
C GLY A 346 9.60 97.72 88.88
N GLU A 347 8.33 97.49 88.54
CA GLU A 347 7.10 98.02 89.19
C GLU A 347 6.82 99.54 89.02
N ARG A 348 5.58 100.02 88.73
CA ARG A 348 4.21 99.45 88.59
C ARG A 348 3.39 100.35 87.63
N SER A 349 2.58 99.82 86.67
CA SER A 349 1.12 99.45 86.78
C SER A 349 0.17 100.66 86.55
N PRO A 350 -1.09 100.55 86.00
CA PRO A 350 -1.98 99.39 86.02
C PRO A 350 -2.93 99.15 84.80
N TYR A 351 -2.67 98.11 84.01
CA TYR A 351 -3.69 97.20 83.47
C TYR A 351 -3.04 95.81 83.38
N GLY A 352 -3.72 94.78 83.89
CA GLY A 352 -3.04 93.58 84.39
C GLY A 352 -2.56 92.56 83.34
N PRO A 353 -1.47 91.82 83.61
CA PRO A 353 -1.04 90.68 82.81
C PRO A 353 -1.74 89.38 83.23
N SER A 354 -1.92 88.44 82.29
CA SER A 354 -2.33 87.05 82.59
C SER A 354 -1.56 86.05 81.72
N PRO A 355 -0.49 85.43 82.25
CA PRO A 355 0.13 84.23 81.69
C PRO A 355 -0.15 83.02 82.60
N LEU A 356 -0.68 81.91 82.07
CA LEU A 356 -0.75 80.65 82.82
C LEU A 356 -0.73 79.43 81.89
N HIS A 357 0.30 78.58 82.03
CA HIS A 357 0.46 77.21 81.49
C HIS A 357 0.46 77.02 79.96
N ARG A 358 1.19 76.08 79.36
CA ARG A 358 2.45 75.31 79.59
C ARG A 358 2.56 74.41 78.33
N PRO A 359 3.72 73.86 77.96
CA PRO A 359 3.87 73.17 76.68
C PRO A 359 3.51 71.68 76.77
N ALA A 360 3.14 71.10 75.63
CA ALA A 360 3.34 69.69 75.35
C ALA A 360 3.65 69.48 73.86
N SER A 361 4.79 68.86 73.60
CA SER A 361 4.98 68.04 72.40
C SER A 361 3.97 66.89 72.43
N GLU A 362 3.34 66.57 71.29
CA GLU A 362 3.38 65.23 70.65
C GLU A 362 2.28 65.07 69.59
N ASN A 363 2.73 64.65 68.41
CA ASN A 363 2.16 63.51 67.67
C ASN A 363 0.62 63.46 67.50
N ARG A 364 0.08 64.17 66.51
CA ARG A 364 -1.07 63.64 65.75
C ARG A 364 -0.99 63.99 64.27
N ALA A 365 -1.15 62.95 63.45
CA ALA A 365 -1.18 63.04 62.00
C ALA A 365 -2.53 63.55 61.48
N PHE A 366 -2.58 63.82 60.17
CA PHE A 366 -3.72 64.35 59.40
C PHE A 366 -4.00 65.84 59.75
N LEU A 367 -4.20 66.74 58.77
CA LEU A 367 -4.80 66.58 57.45
C LEU A 367 -4.01 67.30 56.33
N SER A 368 -4.35 66.98 55.08
CA SER A 368 -3.84 67.60 53.84
C SER A 368 -4.01 69.14 53.80
N PRO A 369 -3.22 69.86 52.99
CA PRO A 369 -3.46 71.29 52.73
C PRO A 369 -4.87 71.52 52.16
N PRO A 370 -5.56 72.60 52.55
CA PRO A 370 -6.93 72.85 52.13
C PRO A 370 -7.03 73.11 50.62
N THR A 371 -8.01 72.47 49.98
CA THR A 371 -8.42 72.77 48.61
C THR A 371 -9.09 74.14 48.56
N LEU A 372 -8.34 75.16 48.15
CA LEU A 372 -8.91 76.47 47.79
C LEU A 372 -8.74 76.64 46.28
N MET A 373 -9.86 76.86 45.62
CA MET A 373 -10.02 76.93 44.17
C MET A 373 -9.12 78.01 43.55
N ASP A 374 -8.30 77.63 42.57
CA ASP A 374 -8.27 78.35 41.31
C ASP A 374 -7.92 77.39 40.17
N GLY A 375 -8.77 77.34 39.14
CA GLY A 375 -8.67 76.36 38.05
C GLY A 375 -8.45 77.09 36.72
N PRO A 376 -7.42 76.72 35.93
CA PRO A 376 -7.18 77.40 34.65
C PRO A 376 -8.35 77.15 33.67
N PRO A 377 -8.77 78.17 32.89
CA PRO A 377 -9.94 78.06 32.04
C PRO A 377 -9.70 77.06 30.90
N ARG A 378 -10.65 76.13 30.72
CA ARG A 378 -10.64 75.17 29.62
C ARG A 378 -10.97 75.88 28.30
N LEU A 379 -9.96 76.06 27.45
CA LEU A 379 -10.15 76.39 26.04
C LEU A 379 -10.47 75.12 25.25
N SER A 380 -11.75 74.94 24.91
CA SER A 380 -12.20 74.02 23.85
C SER A 380 -12.94 74.86 22.78
N PRO A 381 -12.59 74.79 21.48
CA PRO A 381 -13.25 75.61 20.47
C PRO A 381 -14.67 75.13 20.16
N ASN A 382 -15.65 76.03 20.26
CA ASN A 382 -16.97 75.82 19.67
C ASN A 382 -16.94 76.12 18.17
N PHE A 383 -17.44 75.19 17.35
CA PHE A 383 -17.77 75.44 15.95
C PHE A 383 -19.13 76.17 15.83
N PRO A 384 -19.28 77.19 14.97
CA PRO A 384 -20.58 77.69 14.53
C PRO A 384 -21.09 76.93 13.28
N PRO A 385 -22.42 76.78 13.11
CA PRO A 385 -23.00 76.07 11.96
C PRO A 385 -23.45 77.00 10.83
N MET A 386 -23.02 76.75 9.59
CA MET A 386 -23.78 77.12 8.38
C MET A 386 -23.16 76.48 7.11
N GLY A 387 -24.01 75.98 6.22
CA GLY A 387 -23.75 76.00 4.78
C GLY A 387 -24.72 76.99 4.11
N PRO A 388 -24.89 76.99 2.77
CA PRO A 388 -24.12 76.25 1.76
C PRO A 388 -23.65 77.13 0.57
N GLY A 389 -22.75 76.58 -0.26
CA GLY A 389 -22.60 76.96 -1.67
C GLY A 389 -21.51 77.99 -1.99
N GLY A 390 -20.96 77.89 -3.21
CA GLY A 390 -19.95 78.81 -3.74
C GLY A 390 -18.97 78.13 -4.68
N ARG A 391 -18.99 78.51 -5.96
CA ARG A 391 -17.94 78.19 -6.97
C ARG A 391 -16.65 78.99 -6.58
N VAL A 392 -15.43 78.81 -7.10
CA VAL A 392 -14.98 78.51 -8.48
C VAL A 392 -13.48 78.13 -8.49
N SER A 393 -13.09 77.30 -9.46
CA SER A 393 -11.87 77.36 -10.31
C SER A 393 -10.46 77.74 -9.78
N ARG A 394 -9.55 76.75 -9.80
CA ARG A 394 -8.20 76.70 -10.44
C ARG A 394 -7.54 75.34 -10.07
N GLY A 395 -6.86 74.58 -10.92
CA GLY A 395 -6.54 74.70 -12.35
C GLY A 395 -5.05 74.49 -12.65
N LEU A 396 -4.71 73.49 -13.48
CA LEU A 396 -3.38 73.21 -14.11
C LEU A 396 -2.23 72.76 -13.15
N LEU A 397 -1.26 71.91 -13.53
CA LEU A 397 -0.97 71.09 -14.74
C LEU A 397 -0.03 69.93 -14.33
N ASP A 398 0.00 68.82 -15.06
CA ASP A 398 1.20 67.95 -15.19
C ASP A 398 1.29 67.32 -16.61
N PRO A 399 2.47 66.87 -17.10
CA PRO A 399 2.79 66.69 -18.53
C PRO A 399 2.53 65.28 -19.12
N PRO A 400 2.70 65.06 -20.46
CA PRO A 400 1.92 64.04 -21.20
C PRO A 400 2.70 62.85 -21.82
N GLY A 401 1.92 61.81 -22.15
CA GLY A 401 2.12 60.71 -23.14
C GLY A 401 0.83 59.86 -23.14
N GLY A 402 0.13 59.50 -24.23
CA GLY A 402 0.58 58.96 -25.52
C GLY A 402 0.95 57.47 -25.34
N VAL A 403 0.36 56.44 -25.95
CA VAL A 403 -0.60 56.23 -27.08
C VAL A 403 -1.17 54.78 -26.95
N ASP A 404 -2.26 54.28 -27.55
CA ASP A 404 -3.36 54.78 -28.42
C ASP A 404 -4.56 53.77 -28.44
N SER A 405 -5.57 53.99 -29.30
CA SER A 405 -6.54 52.99 -29.84
C SER A 405 -7.69 52.44 -28.95
N ASP A 406 -8.62 53.34 -28.64
CA ASP A 406 -9.96 53.42 -29.25
C ASP A 406 -10.85 52.17 -29.49
N ARG A 407 -12.14 52.36 -29.13
CA ARG A 407 -13.39 51.64 -29.47
C ARG A 407 -13.73 50.29 -28.82
N SER A 408 -14.97 50.04 -28.38
CA SER A 408 -16.12 50.85 -27.91
C SER A 408 -17.32 49.91 -27.86
N GLY A 409 -17.93 49.75 -26.70
CA GLY A 409 -19.21 49.07 -26.52
C GLY A 409 -19.82 49.45 -25.18
N GLY A 410 -20.73 50.43 -25.19
CA GLY A 410 -21.60 50.72 -24.04
C GLY A 410 -22.99 50.11 -24.24
N PRO A 411 -24.04 50.58 -23.51
CA PRO A 411 -24.04 51.62 -22.47
C PRO A 411 -24.79 51.21 -21.18
N HIS A 412 -25.06 52.22 -20.32
CA HIS A 412 -26.10 52.32 -19.27
C HIS A 412 -25.65 52.29 -17.81
N SER A 413 -26.40 53.02 -16.99
CA SER A 413 -25.93 53.65 -15.74
C SER A 413 -26.72 53.24 -14.49
N ASP A 414 -26.11 53.57 -13.36
CA ASP A 414 -26.72 54.03 -12.09
C ASP A 414 -27.26 53.06 -11.02
N SER A 415 -26.92 53.49 -9.79
CA SER A 415 -27.55 53.24 -8.49
C SER A 415 -27.15 51.99 -7.68
N GLY A 416 -26.53 52.22 -6.52
CA GLY A 416 -26.37 51.22 -5.46
C GLY A 416 -25.20 51.45 -4.51
N SER A 417 -25.30 52.41 -3.59
CA SER A 417 -24.36 52.56 -2.48
C SER A 417 -24.47 51.42 -1.45
N ILE A 418 -23.36 51.07 -0.78
CA ILE A 418 -23.19 50.89 0.69
C ILE A 418 -21.82 50.22 0.99
N SER A 419 -21.25 50.54 2.15
CA SER A 419 -19.88 50.27 2.62
C SER A 419 -19.49 48.78 2.81
N PRO A 420 -18.17 48.47 2.94
CA PRO A 420 -17.68 47.08 3.03
C PRO A 420 -18.02 46.40 4.37
N THR A 421 -18.63 45.21 4.32
CA THR A 421 -18.96 44.39 5.50
C THR A 421 -17.86 43.36 5.79
N TRP A 422 -16.80 43.76 6.49
CA TRP A 422 -15.69 42.88 6.89
C TRP A 422 -16.00 41.97 8.10
N GLU A 423 -17.28 41.75 8.39
CA GLU A 423 -17.74 41.14 9.65
C GLU A 423 -18.82 40.06 9.42
N ARG A 424 -18.43 38.92 8.82
CA ARG A 424 -19.29 37.72 8.81
C ARG A 424 -18.59 36.35 8.90
N ASP A 425 -17.29 36.22 8.61
CA ASP A 425 -16.62 34.90 8.57
C ASP A 425 -15.85 34.51 9.86
N ARG A 426 -16.57 34.54 11.00
CA ARG A 426 -16.17 33.84 12.24
C ARG A 426 -17.30 33.02 12.86
N ARG A 427 -17.92 32.14 12.06
CA ARG A 427 -18.65 30.97 12.58
C ARG A 427 -18.30 29.74 11.73
N GLY A 428 -17.76 28.71 12.37
CA GLY A 428 -17.59 27.40 11.74
C GLY A 428 -18.93 26.72 11.46
N PRO A 429 -18.96 25.70 10.59
CA PRO A 429 -20.19 24.98 10.24
C PRO A 429 -20.77 24.20 11.45
N PRO A 430 -22.11 24.04 11.52
CA PRO A 430 -22.77 23.41 12.66
C PRO A 430 -22.67 21.88 12.64
N ILE A 431 -22.62 21.29 13.84
CA ILE A 431 -22.73 19.84 14.08
C ILE A 431 -24.22 19.46 14.14
N HIS A 432 -24.63 18.38 13.48
CA HIS A 432 -25.99 17.83 13.53
C HIS A 432 -25.99 16.36 14.02
N PRO A 433 -26.93 15.96 14.92
CA PRO A 433 -27.11 14.58 15.42
C PRO A 433 -28.08 13.73 14.54
N PRO A 434 -28.30 12.42 14.82
CA PRO A 434 -28.57 11.42 13.78
C PRO A 434 -30.04 10.95 13.58
N GLY A 435 -30.30 10.35 12.41
CA GLY A 435 -31.53 9.60 12.06
C GLY A 435 -32.69 10.48 11.55
N THR A 436 -33.57 10.07 10.62
CA THR A 436 -33.79 8.75 9.97
C THR A 436 -34.49 8.91 8.61
N VAL A 437 -34.10 8.06 7.64
CA VAL A 437 -34.92 7.51 6.53
C VAL A 437 -35.79 8.46 5.69
N THR A 438 -35.38 8.73 4.44
CA THR A 438 -36.14 8.26 3.25
C THR A 438 -35.36 8.36 1.93
N THR A 439 -35.46 7.28 1.18
CA THR A 439 -35.02 7.03 -0.20
C THR A 439 -35.19 8.18 -1.20
N THR A 440 -34.13 8.52 -1.95
CA THR A 440 -34.19 8.68 -3.43
C THR A 440 -32.82 8.35 -4.02
N ARG A 441 -32.80 7.64 -5.15
CA ARG A 441 -31.59 7.00 -5.71
C ARG A 441 -30.81 7.94 -6.63
N TYR A 442 -29.48 7.93 -6.52
CA TYR A 442 -28.58 8.03 -7.68
C TYR A 442 -27.47 7.00 -7.53
N ARG A 443 -27.38 6.07 -8.49
CA ARG A 443 -26.41 4.96 -8.53
C ARG A 443 -25.27 5.33 -9.48
N PRO A 444 -23.99 5.19 -9.12
CA PRO A 444 -22.89 5.35 -10.07
C PRO A 444 -22.84 4.16 -11.05
N PRO A 445 -22.52 4.38 -12.34
CA PRO A 445 -22.51 3.32 -13.34
C PRO A 445 -21.24 2.46 -13.28
N TYR A 446 -21.25 1.46 -12.39
CA TYR A 446 -20.50 0.22 -12.60
C TYR A 446 -21.53 -0.88 -12.90
N ASP A 447 -21.53 -1.33 -14.16
CA ASP A 447 -22.02 -2.63 -14.67
C ASP A 447 -22.05 -2.56 -16.21
N LEU A 448 -20.92 -2.89 -16.86
CA LEU A 448 -20.90 -3.21 -18.29
C LEU A 448 -20.10 -4.49 -18.57
N TRP A 449 -20.36 -5.50 -17.74
CA TRP A 449 -19.86 -6.87 -17.89
C TRP A 449 -21.04 -7.86 -17.84
N GLN A 450 -21.87 -7.84 -18.88
CA GLN A 450 -22.66 -8.99 -19.36
C GLN A 450 -23.52 -8.62 -20.58
N GLN A 451 -22.99 -8.88 -21.79
CA GLN A 451 -23.82 -9.22 -22.96
C GLN A 451 -22.96 -9.86 -24.05
N GLY A 452 -23.45 -10.95 -24.64
CA GLY A 452 -22.84 -11.59 -25.81
C GLY A 452 -21.80 -12.67 -25.50
N PHE A 453 -22.25 -13.87 -25.11
CA PHE A 453 -22.30 -15.03 -26.03
C PHE A 453 -22.82 -16.27 -25.28
N CYS A 454 -24.09 -16.61 -25.50
CA CYS A 454 -24.62 -17.91 -25.11
C CYS A 454 -24.13 -18.97 -26.10
N PHE A 455 -23.43 -19.99 -25.64
CA PHE A 455 -23.30 -21.26 -26.35
C PHE A 455 -23.52 -22.43 -25.38
N SER A 456 -24.61 -23.15 -25.67
CA SER A 456 -24.96 -24.56 -25.42
C SER A 456 -24.47 -25.32 -24.16
N HIS A 457 -25.38 -26.15 -23.65
CA HIS A 457 -25.21 -27.03 -22.48
C HIS A 457 -24.05 -28.04 -22.61
N PRO A 458 -23.49 -28.51 -21.48
CA PRO A 458 -22.58 -29.65 -21.45
C PRO A 458 -23.35 -30.97 -21.64
N ILE A 459 -22.89 -31.81 -22.56
CA ILE A 459 -23.28 -33.24 -22.63
C ILE A 459 -22.25 -34.04 -21.81
N PRO A 460 -22.65 -34.89 -20.87
CA PRO A 460 -21.73 -35.76 -20.15
C PRO A 460 -21.40 -37.00 -21.01
N PHE A 461 -20.11 -37.35 -21.10
CA PHE A 461 -19.66 -38.63 -21.62
C PHE A 461 -18.93 -39.41 -20.52
N GLY A 462 -19.57 -40.49 -20.06
CA GLY A 462 -18.91 -41.65 -19.46
C GLY A 462 -18.94 -42.81 -20.48
N PRO A 463 -18.12 -43.86 -20.29
CA PRO A 463 -17.91 -44.89 -21.30
C PRO A 463 -19.05 -45.91 -21.35
N VAL A 464 -19.32 -46.47 -22.54
CA VAL A 464 -20.16 -47.66 -22.72
C VAL A 464 -19.49 -48.58 -23.74
N GLU A 465 -19.41 -49.87 -23.38
CA GLU A 465 -18.80 -50.95 -24.15
C GLU A 465 -19.56 -51.31 -25.43
N ALA A 466 -18.90 -52.08 -26.29
CA ALA A 466 -19.52 -52.72 -27.44
C ALA A 466 -20.54 -53.80 -27.03
N ALA A 467 -21.63 -53.92 -27.78
CA ALA A 467 -22.52 -55.07 -27.73
C ALA A 467 -22.93 -55.47 -29.16
N GLU A 468 -22.85 -56.77 -29.44
CA GLU A 468 -23.00 -57.32 -30.80
C GLU A 468 -24.46 -57.49 -31.25
N GLY A 469 -24.68 -57.28 -32.55
CA GLY A 469 -25.51 -58.15 -33.39
C GLY A 469 -27.04 -58.22 -33.19
N ARG A 470 -27.77 -57.69 -34.18
CA ARG A 470 -28.62 -58.56 -35.02
C ARG A 470 -29.11 -57.96 -36.34
N THR A 471 -29.33 -58.86 -37.29
CA THR A 471 -29.82 -58.68 -38.67
C THR A 471 -31.33 -58.45 -38.76
N ALA A 472 -31.82 -57.67 -39.74
CA ALA A 472 -32.91 -58.07 -40.67
C ALA A 472 -33.29 -57.02 -41.74
N HIS A 473 -33.05 -57.38 -43.01
CA HIS A 473 -33.94 -57.31 -44.19
C HIS A 473 -34.96 -56.17 -44.49
N ASN A 474 -35.02 -55.89 -45.81
CA ASN A 474 -36.17 -55.54 -46.68
C ASN A 474 -36.46 -54.08 -47.11
N ASN A 475 -36.02 -53.80 -48.35
CA ASN A 475 -36.84 -53.56 -49.57
C ASN A 475 -37.93 -52.45 -49.63
N GLY A 476 -37.85 -51.64 -50.71
CA GLY A 476 -38.98 -50.92 -51.33
C GLY A 476 -38.62 -49.49 -51.76
N TRP A 477 -38.18 -49.23 -53.00
CA TRP A 477 -38.94 -49.03 -54.26
C TRP A 477 -39.63 -47.65 -54.45
N ASN A 478 -39.17 -46.95 -55.53
CA ASN A 478 -39.90 -46.08 -56.47
C ASN A 478 -40.31 -44.62 -56.14
N GLY A 479 -40.29 -43.80 -57.22
CA GLY A 479 -41.03 -42.53 -57.38
C GLY A 479 -40.16 -41.28 -57.17
N ALA A 480 -39.54 -40.61 -58.16
CA ALA A 480 -39.95 -40.11 -59.48
C ALA A 480 -40.74 -38.78 -59.46
N ASN A 481 -40.14 -37.77 -60.12
CA ASN A 481 -40.71 -36.53 -60.69
C ASN A 481 -41.23 -35.41 -59.75
N GLY A 482 -40.89 -34.16 -60.12
CA GLY A 482 -41.36 -32.94 -59.44
C GLY A 482 -40.56 -31.67 -59.76
N MET A 483 -40.36 -31.33 -61.03
CA MET A 483 -39.96 -29.96 -61.43
C MET A 483 -41.23 -29.11 -61.65
N GLU A 484 -41.30 -27.94 -61.01
CA GLU A 484 -41.95 -26.67 -61.46
C GLU A 484 -41.82 -25.67 -60.28
N LEU A 485 -41.03 -24.59 -60.39
CA LEU A 485 -41.25 -23.30 -61.07
C LEU A 485 -42.07 -22.26 -60.25
N ASN A 486 -41.42 -21.10 -60.05
CA ASN A 486 -41.95 -19.76 -59.83
C ASN A 486 -42.99 -19.51 -58.72
N THR A 487 -42.55 -18.88 -57.62
CA THR A 487 -42.71 -17.41 -57.42
C THR A 487 -41.68 -16.88 -56.43
#